data_AF-A0A6L5I228-F1
#
_entry.id   AF-A0A6L5I228-F1
#
_cell.length_a   1.000
_cell.length_b   1.000
_cell.length_c   1.000
_cell.angle_alpha   90.00
_cell.angle_beta   90.00
_cell.angle_gamma   90.00
#
_symmetry.space_group_name_H-M   'P 1'
#
loop_
_entity.id
_entity.type
_entity.pdbx_description
1 polymer ?
#
loop_
_entity_poly.entity_id
_entity_poly.type
_entity_poly.pdbx_seq_one_letter_code
_entity_poly.pdbx_strand_id
1 'polypeptide(L)'
;MAKFAKPATQAASVMKQLQGGRIKSVSTVRNYESRLKQITVYLQEQRLGSLRDMTPASALDYLRKRAAVVGQKTLDMERQALQSMMQHVTHR
;
A
#
# COMPACT_ATOMS: atom_id res chain seq x y z
N MET A 1 -10.40 19.14 8.89
CA MET A 1 -9.50 17.98 8.66
C MET A 1 -10.09 17.12 7.56
N ALA A 2 -9.33 16.78 6.51
CA ALA A 2 -9.80 15.82 5.52
C ALA A 2 -10.07 14.48 6.23
N LYS A 3 -11.31 13.98 6.16
CA LYS A 3 -11.73 12.75 6.82
C LYS A 3 -11.36 11.56 5.93
N PHE A 4 -10.16 11.03 6.11
CA PHE A 4 -9.74 9.83 5.39
C PHE A 4 -10.39 8.57 5.98
N ALA A 5 -10.67 7.59 5.12
CA ALA A 5 -11.15 6.28 5.57
C ALA A 5 -10.11 5.59 6.48
N LYS A 6 -10.56 4.68 7.34
CA LYS A 6 -9.68 3.90 8.21
C LYS A 6 -8.63 3.14 7.38
N PRO A 7 -7.40 2.94 7.88
CA PRO A 7 -6.33 2.24 7.15
C PRO A 7 -6.75 0.90 6.54
N ALA A 8 -7.48 0.08 7.32
CA ALA A 8 -8.00 -1.20 6.86
C ALA A 8 -8.99 -1.03 5.69
N THR A 9 -9.87 -0.03 5.75
CA THR A 9 -10.85 0.25 4.70
C THR A 9 -10.17 0.70 3.40
N GLN A 10 -9.12 1.52 3.49
CA GLN A 10 -8.37 1.93 2.29
C GLN A 10 -7.66 0.74 1.63
N ALA A 11 -6.97 -0.08 2.43
CA ALA A 11 -6.28 -1.28 1.93
C ALA A 11 -7.25 -2.30 1.33
N ALA A 12 -8.35 -2.62 2.03
CA ALA A 12 -9.38 -3.53 1.55
C ALA A 12 -10.01 -3.04 0.24
N SER A 13 -10.26 -1.73 0.10
CA SER A 13 -10.81 -1.14 -1.12
C SER A 13 -9.88 -1.28 -2.33
N VAL A 14 -8.56 -1.13 -2.12
CA VAL A 14 -7.55 -1.42 -3.17
C VAL A 14 -7.56 -2.91 -3.51
N MET A 15 -7.51 -3.78 -2.51
CA MET A 15 -7.41 -5.22 -2.74
C MET A 15 -8.66 -5.82 -3.39
N LYS A 16 -9.84 -5.27 -3.10
CA LYS A 16 -11.10 -5.64 -3.78
C LYS A 16 -11.04 -5.43 -5.29
N GLN A 17 -10.31 -4.43 -5.77
CA GLN A 17 -10.14 -4.19 -7.21
C GLN A 17 -9.11 -5.13 -7.86
N LEU A 18 -8.14 -5.62 -7.08
CA LEU A 18 -7.08 -6.49 -7.57
C LEU A 18 -7.45 -7.98 -7.54
N GLN A 19 -8.24 -8.41 -6.56
CA GLN A 19 -8.58 -9.82 -6.33
C GLN A 19 -9.38 -10.42 -7.49
N GLY A 20 -9.04 -11.66 -7.87
CA GLY A 20 -9.74 -12.43 -8.91
C GLY A 20 -9.32 -12.08 -10.34
N GLY A 21 -9.00 -10.81 -10.60
CA GLY A 21 -8.46 -10.35 -11.88
C GLY A 21 -6.93 -10.37 -11.91
N ARG A 22 -6.30 -9.41 -11.23
CA ARG A 22 -4.83 -9.22 -11.24
C ARG A 22 -4.13 -10.17 -10.28
N ILE A 23 -4.73 -10.42 -9.11
CA ILE A 23 -4.19 -11.30 -8.09
C ILE A 23 -5.21 -12.41 -7.82
N LYS A 24 -4.92 -13.62 -8.28
CA LYS A 24 -5.80 -14.79 -8.09
C LYS A 24 -5.67 -15.41 -6.68
N SER A 25 -4.48 -15.34 -6.09
CA SER A 25 -4.19 -15.96 -4.79
C SER A 25 -4.77 -15.15 -3.63
N VAL A 26 -5.64 -15.78 -2.83
CA VAL A 26 -6.22 -15.19 -1.61
C VAL A 26 -5.14 -14.89 -0.57
N SER A 27 -4.12 -15.74 -0.44
CA SER A 27 -3.02 -15.50 0.51
C SER A 27 -2.19 -14.29 0.10
N THR A 28 -1.96 -14.09 -1.20
CA THR A 28 -1.28 -12.91 -1.73
C THR A 28 -2.11 -11.65 -1.49
N VAL A 29 -3.42 -11.72 -1.73
CA VAL A 29 -4.34 -10.61 -1.45
C VAL A 29 -4.27 -10.19 0.01
N ARG A 30 -4.38 -11.16 0.94
CA ARG A 30 -4.29 -10.91 2.39
C ARG A 30 -2.94 -10.31 2.79
N ASN A 31 -1.85 -10.81 2.23
CA ASN A 31 -0.51 -10.30 2.50
C ASN A 31 -0.35 -8.85 2.05
N TYR A 32 -0.77 -8.54 0.82
CA TYR A 32 -0.71 -7.18 0.28
C TYR A 32 -1.63 -6.24 1.04
N GLU A 33 -2.84 -6.66 1.41
CA GLU A 33 -3.74 -5.87 2.25
C GLU A 33 -3.08 -5.47 3.58
N SER A 34 -2.44 -6.43 4.25
CA SER A 34 -1.71 -6.18 5.49
C SER A 34 -0.58 -5.15 5.29
N ARG A 35 0.18 -5.26 4.19
CA ARG A 35 1.23 -4.28 3.87
C ARG A 35 0.64 -2.89 3.59
N LEU A 36 -0.36 -2.79 2.70
CA LEU A 36 -1.01 -1.53 2.35
C LEU A 36 -1.66 -0.86 3.56
N LYS A 37 -2.21 -1.63 4.51
CA LYS A 37 -2.71 -1.10 5.79
C LYS A 37 -1.59 -0.44 6.60
N GLN A 38 -0.42 -1.08 6.72
CA GLN A 38 0.72 -0.52 7.43
C GLN A 38 1.22 0.79 6.78
N ILE A 39 1.26 0.82 5.44
CA ILE A 39 1.62 2.02 4.69
C ILE A 39 0.62 3.14 4.97
N THR A 40 -0.68 2.82 4.96
CA THR A 40 -1.73 3.82 5.21
C THR A 40 -1.65 4.39 6.63
N VAL A 41 -1.31 3.57 7.64
CA VAL A 41 -1.04 4.06 9.00
C VAL A 41 0.09 5.09 8.99
N TYR A 42 1.21 4.78 8.34
CA TYR A 42 2.33 5.72 8.19
C TYR A 42 1.90 7.03 7.50
N LEU A 43 1.15 6.96 6.41
CA LEU A 43 0.68 8.16 5.71
C LEU A 43 -0.20 9.04 6.61
N GLN A 44 -1.05 8.43 7.44
CA GLN A 44 -1.90 9.16 8.38
C GLN A 44 -1.09 9.82 9.50
N GLU A 45 -0.14 9.10 10.09
CA GLU A 45 0.75 9.62 11.13
C GLU A 45 1.58 10.80 10.62
N GLN A 46 2.08 10.72 9.38
CA GLN A 46 2.89 11.75 8.75
C GLN A 46 2.06 12.81 8.01
N ARG A 47 0.73 12.71 8.01
CA ARG A 47 -0.21 13.62 7.32
C ARG A 47 0.08 13.76 5.81
N LEU A 48 0.45 12.66 5.16
CA LEU A 48 0.86 12.59 3.74
C LEU A 48 -0.30 12.26 2.78
N GLY A 49 -1.55 12.37 3.22
CA GLY A 49 -2.74 12.07 2.41
C GLY A 49 -3.23 10.63 2.50
N SER A 50 -3.95 10.17 1.48
CA SER A 50 -4.51 8.82 1.42
C SER A 50 -3.60 7.85 0.66
N LEU A 51 -3.88 6.55 0.79
CA LEU A 51 -3.10 5.50 0.11
C LEU A 51 -3.13 5.66 -1.43
N ARG A 52 -4.27 6.09 -2.00
CA ARG A 52 -4.42 6.28 -3.45
C ARG A 52 -3.78 7.57 -3.96
N ASP A 53 -3.41 8.49 -3.06
CA ASP A 53 -2.73 9.73 -3.42
C ASP A 53 -1.22 9.54 -3.59
N MET A 54 -0.67 8.38 -3.23
CA MET A 54 0.76 8.09 -3.32
C MET A 54 1.28 8.17 -4.78
N THR A 55 2.35 8.94 -4.97
CA THR A 55 3.08 9.06 -6.24
C THR A 55 4.26 8.11 -6.26
N PRO A 56 4.85 7.79 -7.44
CA PRO A 56 6.06 6.97 -7.50
C PRO A 56 7.19 7.51 -6.62
N ALA A 57 7.35 8.83 -6.58
CA ALA A 57 8.32 9.50 -5.72
C ALA A 57 8.02 9.25 -4.22
N SER A 58 6.79 9.48 -3.76
CA SER A 58 6.46 9.29 -2.34
C SER A 58 6.49 7.81 -1.91
N ALA A 59 6.19 6.88 -2.82
CA ALA A 59 6.37 5.45 -2.60
C ALA A 59 7.84 5.06 -2.42
N LEU A 60 8.74 5.59 -3.26
CA LEU A 60 10.18 5.37 -3.10
C LEU A 60 10.72 5.95 -1.80
N ASP A 61 10.29 7.16 -1.42
CA ASP A 61 10.70 7.79 -0.17
C ASP A 61 10.20 7.02 1.06
N TYR A 62 8.97 6.49 1.00
CA TYR A 62 8.47 5.58 2.01
C TYR A 62 9.35 4.32 2.13
N LEU A 63 9.62 3.63 1.02
CA LEU A 63 10.41 2.40 1.02
C LEU A 63 11.85 2.63 1.53
N ARG A 64 12.47 3.76 1.17
CA ARG A 64 13.80 4.14 1.69
C ARG A 64 13.80 4.26 3.21
N LYS A 65 12.80 4.92 3.79
CA LYS A 65 12.66 5.04 5.24
C LYS A 65 12.40 3.68 5.89
N ARG A 66 11.59 2.83 5.25
CA ARG A 66 11.28 1.49 5.76
C ARG A 66 12.48 0.55 5.74
N ALA A 67 13.36 0.66 4.76
CA ALA A 67 14.56 -0.15 4.65
C ALA A 67 15.47 -0.08 5.89
N ALA A 68 15.44 1.04 6.63
CA ALA A 68 16.19 1.19 7.88
C ALA A 68 15.57 0.45 9.07
N VAL A 69 14.30 0.02 8.98
CA VAL A 69 13.51 -0.49 10.12
C VAL A 69 13.06 -1.94 9.90
N VAL A 70 12.96 -2.40 8.66
CA VAL A 70 12.51 -3.76 8.33
C VAL A 70 13.49 -4.52 7.48
N GLY A 71 13.50 -5.84 7.63
CA GLY A 71 14.28 -6.72 6.77
C GLY A 71 13.79 -6.77 5.32
N GLN A 72 14.69 -7.20 4.44
CA GLN A 72 14.52 -7.23 2.99
C GLN A 72 13.21 -7.86 2.52
N LYS A 73 12.81 -9.01 3.08
CA LYS A 73 11.57 -9.70 2.70
C LYS A 73 10.32 -8.86 2.95
N THR A 74 10.28 -8.13 4.07
CA THR A 74 9.15 -7.24 4.39
C THR A 74 9.13 -6.05 3.44
N LEU A 75 10.30 -5.45 3.18
CA LEU A 75 10.45 -4.33 2.28
C LEU A 75 10.04 -4.69 0.85
N ASP A 76 10.46 -5.86 0.35
CA ASP A 76 10.09 -6.34 -0.98
C ASP A 76 8.58 -6.55 -1.11
N MET A 77 7.92 -7.07 -0.06
CA MET A 77 6.48 -7.24 -0.07
C MET A 77 5.72 -5.90 -0.05
N GLU A 78 6.20 -4.93 0.73
CA GLU A 78 5.68 -3.55 0.72
C GLU A 78 5.85 -2.91 -0.68
N ARG A 79 7.01 -3.09 -1.31
CA ARG A 79 7.27 -2.62 -2.69
C ARG A 79 6.31 -3.24 -3.69
N GLN A 80 6.15 -4.56 -3.68
CA GLN A 80 5.26 -5.27 -4.61
C GLN A 80 3.80 -4.88 -4.42
N ALA A 81 3.35 -4.71 -3.18
CA ALA A 81 1.99 -4.28 -2.87
C ALA A 81 1.72 -2.85 -3.40
N LEU A 82 2.66 -1.91 -3.16
CA LEU A 82 2.60 -0.56 -3.71
C LEU A 82 2.57 -0.57 -5.23
N GLN A 83 3.50 -1.28 -5.85
CA GLN A 83 3.58 -1.38 -7.31
C GLN A 83 2.28 -1.92 -7.91
N SER A 84 1.73 -2.99 -7.34
CA SER A 84 0.48 -3.60 -7.81
C SER A 84 -0.70 -2.62 -7.74
N MET A 85 -0.79 -1.86 -6.65
CA MET A 85 -1.79 -0.81 -6.52
C MET A 85 -1.57 0.30 -7.55
N MET A 86 -0.34 0.77 -7.73
CA MET A 86 -0.06 1.91 -8.57
C MET A 86 -0.31 1.61 -10.05
N GLN A 87 0.10 0.44 -10.51
CA GLN A 87 -0.08 0.03 -11.90
C GLN A 87 -1.54 -0.26 -12.26
N HIS A 88 -2.35 -0.75 -11.32
CA HIS A 88 -3.67 -1.31 -11.64
C HIS A 88 -4.85 -0.57 -11.02
N VAL A 89 -4.63 0.28 -10.00
CA VAL A 89 -5.70 1.03 -9.32
C VAL A 89 -5.55 2.52 -9.52
N THR A 90 -4.34 3.08 -9.37
CA THR A 90 -4.13 4.53 -9.52
C THR A 90 -3.55 4.94 -10.87
N HIS A 91 -3.12 3.97 -11.68
CA HIS A 91 -2.55 4.15 -13.02
C HIS A 91 -1.39 5.15 -13.04
N ARG A 92 -0.42 4.94 -12.14
CA ARG A 92 0.80 5.75 -11.98
C ARG A 92 2.06 4.94 -12.21
#